data_AF-B9RFM3-F1
#
_entry.id   AF-B9RFM3-F1
#
_cell.length_a   1.000
_cell.length_b   1.000
_cell.length_c   1.000
_cell.angle_alpha   90.00
_cell.angle_beta   90.00
_cell.angle_gamma   90.00
#
_symmetry.space_group_name_H-M   'P 1'
#
loop_
_entity.id
_entity.type
_entity.pdbx_description
1 polymer ?
#
loop_
_entity_poly.entity_id
_entity_poly.type
_entity_poly.pdbx_seq_one_letter_code
_entity_poly.pdbx_strand_id
1 'polypeptide(L)'
;MLLNFLLLFLLFPFCLSTDTIKLNESITDRDIIVSRNGSFALGSFRPGNSSHKYLGIWYNKLPGETVVWVANRNSPIPGSSSGFLSINPDGNLVLHVNNHDQELPLWSTNVSIKARTKACCEAQLLDSGNLVLIQNE
;
A
#
# COMPACT_ATOMS: atom_id res chain seq x y z
N MET A 1 -30.30 -11.17 26.84
CA MET A 1 -29.06 -11.74 26.24
C MET A 1 -28.75 -11.19 24.85
N LEU A 2 -29.69 -11.17 23.89
CA LEU A 2 -29.44 -10.64 22.54
C LEU A 2 -28.96 -9.17 22.51
N LEU A 3 -29.52 -8.32 23.36
CA LEU A 3 -29.18 -6.89 23.43
C LEU A 3 -27.72 -6.65 23.87
N ASN A 4 -27.22 -7.43 24.83
CA ASN A 4 -25.82 -7.37 25.25
C ASN A 4 -24.87 -7.90 24.19
N PHE A 5 -25.28 -8.92 23.42
CA PHE A 5 -24.49 -9.45 22.31
C PHE A 5 -24.37 -8.44 21.16
N LEU A 6 -25.46 -7.71 20.88
CA LEU A 6 -25.47 -6.63 19.88
C LEU A 6 -24.60 -5.44 20.30
N LEU A 7 -24.65 -5.04 21.58
CA LEU A 7 -23.76 -4.00 22.13
C LEU A 7 -22.28 -4.41 22.02
N LEU A 8 -21.95 -5.68 22.28
CA LEU A 8 -20.59 -6.19 22.17
C LEU A 8 -20.06 -6.13 20.74
N PHE A 9 -20.91 -6.40 19.74
CA PHE A 9 -20.57 -6.30 18.33
C PHE A 9 -20.27 -4.87 17.87
N LEU A 10 -20.94 -3.86 18.46
CA LEU A 10 -20.69 -2.44 18.17
C LEU A 10 -19.38 -1.91 18.80
N LEU A 11 -18.81 -2.63 19.76
CA LEU A 11 -17.52 -2.30 20.38
C LEU A 11 -16.32 -2.82 19.59
N PHE A 12 -16.53 -3.71 18.62
CA PHE A 12 -15.50 -4.16 17.70
C PHE A 12 -15.58 -3.34 16.41
N PRO A 13 -14.69 -2.35 16.20
CA PRO A 13 -14.62 -1.67 14.92
C PRO A 13 -14.30 -2.71 13.84
N PHE A 14 -15.20 -2.85 12.87
CA PHE A 14 -14.91 -3.60 11.66
C PHE A 14 -13.82 -2.86 10.88
N CYS A 15 -12.63 -3.44 10.83
CA CYS A 15 -11.57 -2.98 9.92
C CYS A 15 -11.77 -3.69 8.58
N LEU A 16 -12.36 -3.00 7.62
CA LEU A 16 -12.39 -3.45 6.23
C LEU A 16 -11.01 -3.15 5.63
N SER A 17 -10.24 -4.19 5.33
CA SER A 17 -9.06 -4.03 4.48
C SER A 17 -9.49 -3.97 3.02
N THR A 18 -8.88 -3.06 2.26
CA THR A 18 -9.06 -2.94 0.82
C THR A 18 -7.91 -3.61 0.09
N ASP A 19 -8.17 -4.12 -1.12
CA ASP A 19 -7.18 -4.66 -2.06
C ASP A 19 -6.75 -3.63 -3.11
N THR A 20 -7.30 -2.40 -3.06
CA THR A 20 -7.11 -1.36 -4.09
C THR A 20 -6.62 -0.02 -3.52
N ILE A 21 -5.89 0.72 -4.35
CA ILE A 21 -5.50 2.12 -4.17
C ILE A 21 -6.06 2.91 -5.35
N LYS A 22 -6.93 3.89 -5.06
CA LYS A 22 -7.54 4.70 -6.12
C LYS A 22 -6.77 6.01 -6.34
N LEU A 23 -7.07 6.66 -7.45
CA LEU A 23 -6.61 8.02 -7.70
C LEU A 23 -7.07 8.95 -6.56
N ASN A 24 -6.15 9.80 -6.07
CA ASN A 24 -6.32 10.68 -4.91
C ASN A 24 -6.36 9.97 -3.54
N GLU A 25 -6.16 8.66 -3.49
CA GLU A 25 -5.89 7.95 -2.24
C GLU A 25 -4.37 7.79 -2.07
N SER A 26 -3.94 7.67 -0.81
CA SER A 26 -2.55 7.40 -0.47
C SER A 26 -2.48 6.40 0.68
N ILE A 27 -1.55 5.45 0.58
CA ILE A 27 -1.18 4.56 1.67
C ILE A 27 -0.02 5.20 2.42
N THR A 28 -0.14 5.29 3.73
CA THR A 28 0.95 5.71 4.62
C THR A 28 1.52 4.50 5.39
N ASP A 29 2.53 4.74 6.23
CA ASP A 29 3.15 3.67 7.03
C ASP A 29 2.21 2.94 8.00
N ARG A 30 0.99 3.43 8.21
CA ARG A 30 -0.02 2.79 9.09
C ARG A 30 -1.02 1.95 8.33
N ASP A 31 -1.01 2.05 7.00
CA ASP A 31 -2.02 1.46 6.15
C ASP A 31 -1.47 0.16 5.53
N ILE A 32 -2.35 -0.84 5.42
CA ILE A 32 -2.03 -2.13 4.80
C ILE A 32 -3.14 -2.47 3.80
N ILE A 33 -2.73 -2.76 2.57
CA ILE A 33 -3.60 -3.32 1.54
C ILE A 33 -3.49 -4.82 1.61
N VAL A 34 -4.62 -5.53 1.61
CA VAL A 34 -4.64 -6.98 1.70
C VAL A 34 -5.37 -7.51 0.48
N SER A 35 -4.78 -8.50 -0.20
CA SER A 35 -5.43 -9.21 -1.31
C SER A 35 -6.79 -9.75 -0.86
N ARG A 36 -7.77 -9.84 -1.76
CA ARG A 36 -9.15 -10.25 -1.45
C ARG A 36 -9.27 -11.53 -0.61
N ASN A 37 -8.45 -12.54 -0.87
CA ASN A 37 -8.47 -13.80 -0.12
C ASN A 37 -7.60 -13.80 1.16
N GLY A 38 -7.00 -12.66 1.49
CA GLY A 38 -6.15 -12.48 2.66
C GLY A 38 -4.75 -13.06 2.58
N SER A 39 -4.28 -13.57 1.43
CA SER A 39 -3.02 -14.32 1.35
C SER A 39 -1.79 -13.43 1.27
N PHE A 40 -1.90 -12.27 0.62
CA PHE A 40 -0.82 -11.30 0.49
C PHE A 40 -1.23 -9.95 1.07
N ALA A 41 -0.25 -9.22 1.60
CA ALA A 41 -0.42 -7.86 2.07
C ALA A 41 0.72 -6.98 1.55
N LEU A 42 0.41 -5.71 1.33
CA LEU A 42 1.32 -4.64 0.91
C LEU A 42 1.31 -3.54 1.96
N GLY A 43 2.50 -3.05 2.33
CA GLY A 43 2.66 -1.94 3.27
C GLY A 43 4.11 -1.68 3.64
N SER A 44 4.30 -0.75 4.59
CA SER A 44 5.62 -0.38 5.11
C SER A 44 6.09 -1.35 6.21
N PHE A 45 7.34 -1.77 6.15
CA PHE A 45 7.95 -2.65 7.14
C PHE A 45 9.38 -2.23 7.52
N ARG A 46 9.88 -2.76 8.65
CA ARG A 46 11.27 -2.56 9.12
C ARG A 46 11.96 -3.92 9.33
N PRO A 47 13.00 -4.26 8.55
CA PRO A 47 13.72 -5.52 8.75
C PRO A 47 14.58 -5.46 10.02
N GLY A 48 14.28 -6.31 11.00
CA GLY A 48 15.02 -6.40 12.26
C GLY A 48 15.12 -5.05 12.99
N ASN A 49 16.32 -4.66 13.41
CA ASN A 49 16.60 -3.39 14.08
C ASN A 49 17.06 -2.28 13.11
N SER A 50 16.66 -2.37 11.84
CA SER A 50 17.03 -1.39 10.81
C SER A 50 16.52 0.01 11.15
N SER A 51 17.38 1.01 10.95
CA SER A 51 17.01 2.44 10.97
C SER A 51 16.28 2.90 9.70
N HIS A 52 15.99 1.98 8.79
CA HIS A 52 15.35 2.21 7.50
C HIS A 52 14.07 1.39 7.34
N LYS A 53 13.11 1.98 6.63
CA LYS A 53 11.82 1.40 6.25
C LYS A 53 11.75 1.10 4.77
N TYR A 54 10.93 0.12 4.43
CA TYR A 54 10.70 -0.31 3.06
C TYR A 54 9.22 -0.54 2.81
N LEU A 55 8.78 -0.29 1.58
CA LEU A 55 7.49 -0.74 1.07
C LEU A 55 7.67 -2.12 0.45
N GLY A 56 6.87 -3.10 0.87
CA GLY A 56 6.98 -4.45 0.37
C GLY A 56 5.68 -5.24 0.44
N ILE A 57 5.72 -6.42 -0.17
CA ILE A 57 4.65 -7.41 -0.16
C ILE A 57 5.11 -8.62 0.65
N TRP A 58 4.24 -9.16 1.51
CA TRP A 58 4.51 -10.35 2.32
C TRP A 58 3.33 -11.32 2.34
N TYR A 59 3.59 -12.55 2.79
CA TYR A 59 2.54 -13.52 3.10
C TYR A 59 1.78 -13.11 4.36
N ASN A 60 0.52 -12.72 4.21
CA ASN A 60 -0.28 -12.16 5.31
C ASN A 60 -0.79 -13.23 6.31
N LYS A 61 -0.87 -14.48 5.88
CA LYS A 61 -1.32 -15.61 6.72
C LYS A 61 -0.20 -16.30 7.49
N LEU A 62 1.06 -15.95 7.22
CA LEU A 62 2.21 -16.50 7.91
C LEU A 62 2.59 -15.60 9.08
N PRO A 63 3.06 -16.16 10.21
CA PRO A 63 3.57 -15.35 11.30
C PRO A 63 4.83 -14.60 10.87
N GLY A 64 4.91 -13.33 11.27
CA GLY A 64 5.98 -12.44 10.87
C GLY A 64 5.82 -11.91 9.44
N GLU A 65 6.62 -10.89 9.11
CA GLU A 65 6.62 -10.26 7.80
C GLU A 65 7.50 -11.07 6.84
N THR A 66 7.01 -12.22 6.36
CA THR A 66 7.72 -13.00 5.34
C THR A 66 7.64 -12.27 4.00
N VAL A 67 8.54 -11.32 3.79
CA VAL A 67 8.59 -10.42 2.63
C VAL A 67 9.01 -11.18 1.37
N VAL A 68 8.22 -11.04 0.30
CA VAL A 68 8.45 -11.66 -1.01
C VAL A 68 8.82 -10.64 -2.09
N TRP A 69 8.55 -9.35 -1.87
CA TRP A 69 8.88 -8.28 -2.81
C TRP A 69 9.10 -6.94 -2.08
N VAL A 70 10.02 -6.11 -2.60
CA VAL A 70 10.36 -4.80 -2.02
C VAL A 70 10.49 -3.76 -3.14
N ALA A 71 9.68 -2.71 -3.10
CA ALA A 71 9.65 -1.66 -4.12
C ALA A 71 10.96 -0.86 -4.10
N ASN A 72 11.26 -0.27 -2.94
CA ASN A 72 12.32 0.72 -2.75
C ASN A 72 13.60 0.10 -2.17
N ARG A 73 13.97 -1.08 -2.67
CA ARG A 73 15.13 -1.87 -2.19
C ARG A 73 16.46 -1.13 -2.20
N ASN A 74 16.65 -0.19 -3.13
CA ASN A 74 17.87 0.60 -3.30
C ASN A 74 17.77 2.00 -2.68
N SER A 75 16.55 2.42 -2.30
CA SER A 75 16.23 3.78 -1.87
C SER A 75 15.29 3.71 -0.65
N PRO A 76 15.80 3.26 0.51
CA PRO A 76 15.01 3.10 1.71
C PRO A 76 14.40 4.41 2.21
N ILE A 77 13.27 4.31 2.92
CA ILE A 77 12.70 5.43 3.67
C ILE A 77 13.48 5.57 4.99
N PRO A 78 14.02 6.76 5.34
CA PRO A 78 14.63 6.98 6.64
C PRO A 78 13.64 6.65 7.78
N GLY A 79 14.09 5.95 8.82
CA GLY A 79 13.23 5.47 9.89
C GLY A 79 12.54 6.57 10.70
N SER A 80 13.11 7.78 10.71
CA SER A 80 12.54 8.99 11.33
C SER A 80 11.50 9.69 10.47
N SER A 81 11.41 9.37 9.18
CA SER A 81 10.49 10.00 8.23
C SER A 81 9.33 9.05 7.92
N SER A 82 8.23 9.56 7.36
CA SER A 82 7.11 8.72 6.92
C SER A 82 7.06 8.63 5.40
N GLY A 83 6.76 7.44 4.87
CA GLY A 83 6.52 7.25 3.44
C GLY A 83 5.04 7.36 3.10
N PHE A 84 4.73 7.70 1.85
CA PHE A 84 3.40 7.47 1.30
C PHE A 84 3.46 7.01 -0.16
N LEU A 85 2.59 6.06 -0.49
CA LEU A 85 2.42 5.49 -1.83
C LEU A 85 1.10 6.02 -2.41
N SER A 86 1.13 6.59 -3.61
CA SER A 86 -0.07 7.09 -4.30
C SER A 86 0.08 6.98 -5.81
N ILE A 87 -1.03 7.21 -6.53
CA ILE A 87 -1.03 7.31 -7.98
C ILE A 87 -0.90 8.80 -8.35
N ASN A 88 0.11 9.13 -9.15
CA ASN A 88 0.36 10.50 -9.61
C ASN A 88 -0.55 10.87 -10.81
N PRO A 89 -0.61 12.15 -11.22
CA PRO A 89 -1.43 12.59 -12.35
C PRO A 89 -1.10 11.93 -13.70
N ASP A 90 0.11 11.38 -13.84
CA ASP A 90 0.56 10.65 -15.03
C ASP A 90 0.16 9.16 -15.00
N GLY A 91 -0.59 8.72 -13.98
CA GLY A 91 -1.05 7.34 -13.83
C GLY A 91 0.03 6.38 -13.30
N ASN A 92 1.18 6.89 -12.86
CA ASN A 92 2.23 6.09 -12.25
C ASN A 92 1.95 5.89 -10.75
N LEU A 93 2.26 4.70 -10.25
CA LEU A 93 2.36 4.45 -8.81
C LEU A 93 3.71 4.99 -8.31
N VAL A 94 3.68 5.80 -7.26
CA VAL A 94 4.82 6.59 -6.80
C VAL A 94 4.93 6.58 -5.27
N LEU A 95 6.15 6.36 -4.77
CA LEU A 95 6.51 6.39 -3.35
C LEU A 95 7.31 7.66 -3.02
N HIS A 96 6.79 8.46 -2.09
CA HIS A 96 7.44 9.66 -1.58
C HIS A 96 7.75 9.56 -0.08
N VAL A 97 8.59 10.48 0.40
CA VAL A 97 8.86 10.69 1.82
C VAL A 97 8.24 12.02 2.24
N ASN A 98 7.42 12.00 3.29
CA ASN A 98 6.92 13.20 3.95
C ASN A 98 8.10 14.02 4.47
N ASN A 99 8.09 15.33 4.18
CA ASN A 99 9.11 16.33 4.52
C ASN A 99 10.35 16.38 3.61
N HIS A 100 10.34 15.71 2.46
CA HIS A 100 11.33 15.92 1.38
C HIS A 100 10.63 16.57 0.17
N ASP A 101 11.37 17.30 -0.66
CA ASP A 101 10.85 17.89 -1.90
C ASP A 101 10.04 16.83 -2.67
N GLN A 102 8.73 17.07 -2.79
CA GLN A 102 7.78 16.16 -3.43
C GLN A 102 8.09 15.94 -4.92
N GLU A 103 9.08 16.65 -5.46
CA GLU A 103 9.52 16.54 -6.86
C GLU A 103 10.24 15.22 -7.16
N LEU A 104 10.94 14.61 -6.19
CA LEU A 104 11.72 13.39 -6.43
C LEU A 104 11.18 12.20 -5.63
N PRO A 105 10.57 11.20 -6.28
CA PRO A 105 10.13 10.00 -5.60
C PRO A 105 11.30 9.07 -5.26
N LEU A 106 11.18 8.32 -4.16
CA LEU A 106 12.13 7.25 -3.84
C LEU A 106 12.02 6.07 -4.81
N TRP A 107 10.81 5.84 -5.30
CA TRP A 107 10.50 4.78 -6.23
C TRP A 107 9.26 5.17 -7.03
N SER A 108 9.25 4.84 -8.32
CA SER A 108 8.08 4.99 -9.16
C SER A 108 8.04 3.88 -10.20
N THR A 109 6.83 3.57 -10.65
CA THR A 109 6.65 2.88 -11.93
C THR A 109 7.05 3.78 -13.09
N ASN A 110 7.38 3.18 -14.23
CA ASN A 110 7.71 3.90 -15.47
C ASN A 110 6.75 3.48 -16.57
N VAL A 111 5.49 3.85 -16.40
CA VAL A 111 4.42 3.56 -17.34
C VAL A 111 4.23 4.75 -18.26
N SER A 112 4.20 4.51 -19.57
CA SER A 112 4.02 5.55 -20.59
C SER A 112 2.54 5.72 -20.97
N ILE A 113 1.63 5.73 -19.99
CA ILE A 113 0.20 5.94 -20.24
C ILE A 113 -0.02 7.45 -20.29
N LYS A 114 -0.29 7.99 -21.48
CA LYS A 114 -0.91 9.32 -21.56
C LYS A 114 -2.32 9.14 -21.04
N ALA A 115 -2.59 9.50 -19.78
CA ALA A 115 -3.94 9.55 -19.23
C ALA A 115 -4.76 10.59 -20.04
N ARG A 116 -5.29 10.18 -21.20
CA ARG A 116 -6.06 11.05 -22.12
C ARG A 116 -7.37 11.51 -21.47
N THR A 117 -7.80 10.77 -20.47
CA THR A 117 -8.87 11.08 -19.54
C THR A 117 -8.33 10.74 -18.16
N LYS A 118 -8.78 11.46 -17.12
CA LYS A 118 -8.59 11.11 -15.70
C LYS A 118 -9.32 9.78 -15.34
N ALA A 119 -9.42 8.85 -16.28
CA ALA A 119 -10.08 7.58 -16.14
C ALA A 119 -9.34 6.77 -15.09
N CYS A 120 -10.11 6.29 -14.10
CA CYS A 120 -9.66 5.69 -12.85
C CYS A 120 -8.50 4.71 -13.04
N CYS A 121 -7.27 5.23 -12.90
CA CYS A 121 -6.12 4.38 -12.66
C CYS A 121 -6.24 3.90 -11.22
N GLU A 122 -6.23 2.58 -11.03
CA GLU A 122 -6.20 1.96 -9.71
C GLU A 122 -5.02 0.99 -9.63
N ALA A 123 -4.42 0.90 -8.45
CA ALA A 123 -3.48 -0.16 -8.15
C ALA A 123 -4.21 -1.24 -7.35
N GLN A 124 -4.11 -2.50 -7.75
CA GLN A 124 -4.75 -3.62 -7.05
C GLN A 124 -3.74 -4.69 -6.67
N LEU A 125 -3.79 -5.16 -5.41
CA LEU A 125 -3.05 -6.33 -4.96
C LEU A 125 -3.88 -7.60 -5.21
N LEU A 126 -3.49 -8.38 -6.19
CA LEU A 126 -4.17 -9.62 -6.54
C LEU A 126 -3.87 -10.75 -5.54
N ASP A 127 -4.74 -11.74 -5.51
CA ASP A 127 -4.59 -12.97 -4.71
C ASP A 127 -3.34 -13.79 -5.05
N SER A 128 -2.73 -13.54 -6.22
CA SER A 128 -1.44 -14.10 -6.62
C SER A 128 -0.23 -13.40 -6.00
N GLY A 129 -0.45 -12.28 -5.30
CA GLY A 129 0.59 -11.39 -4.78
C GLY A 129 1.10 -10.38 -5.81
N ASN A 130 0.52 -10.35 -7.02
CA ASN A 130 0.89 -9.37 -8.03
C ASN A 130 0.21 -8.02 -7.74
N LEU A 131 0.99 -6.94 -7.69
CA LEU A 131 0.50 -5.57 -7.60
C LEU A 131 0.41 -4.99 -9.01
N VAL A 132 -0.81 -4.76 -9.48
CA VAL A 132 -1.07 -4.32 -10.85
C VAL A 132 -1.61 -2.90 -10.88
N LEU A 133 -1.19 -2.11 -11.88
CA LEU A 133 -1.86 -0.87 -12.25
C LEU A 133 -2.86 -1.17 -13.35
N ILE A 134 -4.12 -0.82 -13.11
CA ILE A 134 -5.25 -1.05 -14.01
C ILE A 134 -5.79 0.30 -14.45
N GLN A 135 -5.98 0.47 -15.76
CA GLN A 135 -6.72 1.58 -16.32
C GLN A 135 -8.13 1.09 -16.59
N ASN A 136 -9.10 1.59 -15.82
CA ASN A 136 -10.51 1.31 -16.09
C ASN A 136 -11.00 2.15 -17.27
N GLU A 137 -11.65 1.51 -18.24
CA GLU A 137 -12.26 2.15 -19.42
C GLU A 137 -13.53 2.94 -19.08
#